data_AF-A0A250VBG4-F1
#
_entry.id   AF-A0A250VBG4-F1
#
_cell.length_a   1.000
_cell.length_b   1.000
_cell.length_c   1.000
_cell.angle_alpha   90.00
_cell.angle_beta   90.00
_cell.angle_gamma   90.00
#
_symmetry.space_group_name_H-M   'P 1'
#
loop_
_entity.id
_entity.type
_entity.pdbx_description
1 polymer ?
#
loop_
_entity_poly.entity_id
_entity_poly.type
_entity_poly.pdbx_seq_one_letter_code
_entity_poly.pdbx_strand_id
1 'polypeptide(L)'
;MSFAKVAEYQKRGAVHFHAVIRIDGPEGGDTPPPAWATAELLTYAIRAAAAHVRVDGPVIDGRAHTFTFGRQIDVRTIRSADFDGGQELTERAVASYIAKYATKGAETATGALDRPLKFLAELAQLDISDHARRLIRTAWALGARKELEDLRLRAWAHMLGFRGHFSTKSRRYSTTLGALRTARAEWRRAQAAAATEGETEMTTLVLAHWVFAGIGLSSAEAWLAASLEPAPGTEGEPTWTHVATS
;
A
#
# COMPACT_ATOMS: atom_id res chain seq x y z
N MET A 1 -23.79 -1.07 -0.17
CA MET A 1 -22.69 -1.90 0.36
C MET A 1 -21.39 -1.17 0.09
N SER A 2 -20.63 -0.93 1.14
CA SER A 2 -19.31 -0.32 1.07
C SER A 2 -18.27 -1.28 1.62
N PHE A 3 -17.06 -1.24 1.06
CA PHE A 3 -15.95 -2.02 1.56
C PHE A 3 -14.61 -1.30 1.44
N ALA A 4 -13.68 -1.70 2.29
CA ALA A 4 -12.25 -1.50 2.12
C ALA A 4 -11.55 -2.85 2.33
N LYS A 5 -10.59 -3.17 1.48
CA LYS A 5 -9.82 -4.41 1.54
C LYS A 5 -8.33 -4.14 1.38
N VAL A 6 -7.55 -5.00 2.00
CA VAL A 6 -6.10 -5.06 1.92
C VAL A 6 -5.69 -6.47 1.51
N ALA A 7 -4.70 -6.56 0.62
CA ALA A 7 -4.07 -7.81 0.23
C ALA A 7 -2.74 -7.98 0.96
N GLU A 8 -2.60 -9.05 1.73
CA GLU A 8 -1.38 -9.43 2.45
C GLU A 8 -0.80 -10.72 1.86
N TYR A 9 0.52 -10.79 1.75
CA TYR A 9 1.20 -12.02 1.36
C TYR A 9 1.46 -12.90 2.59
N GLN A 10 0.92 -14.11 2.56
CA GLN A 10 1.34 -15.13 3.51
C GLN A 10 2.72 -15.67 3.12
N LYS A 11 3.48 -16.18 4.09
CA LYS A 11 4.83 -16.76 3.90
C LYS A 11 4.94 -17.73 2.71
N ARG A 12 3.84 -18.43 2.39
CA ARG A 12 3.77 -19.38 1.27
C ARG A 12 3.51 -18.76 -0.11
N GLY A 13 3.38 -17.44 -0.24
CA GLY A 13 3.04 -16.75 -1.49
C GLY A 13 1.54 -16.71 -1.82
N ALA A 14 0.69 -17.20 -0.91
CA ALA A 14 -0.76 -17.07 -1.04
C ALA A 14 -1.19 -15.65 -0.64
N VAL A 15 -2.06 -15.03 -1.45
CA VAL A 15 -2.65 -13.74 -1.14
C VAL A 15 -3.81 -13.94 -0.18
N HIS A 16 -3.73 -13.27 0.98
CA HIS A 16 -4.78 -13.22 1.98
C HIS A 16 -5.45 -11.84 1.93
N PHE A 17 -6.77 -11.80 2.01
CA PHE A 17 -7.51 -10.55 1.99
C PHE A 17 -8.09 -10.25 3.36
N HIS A 18 -7.76 -9.07 3.89
CA HIS A 18 -8.45 -8.47 5.03
C HIS A 18 -9.46 -7.47 4.47
N ALA A 19 -10.73 -7.60 4.82
CA ALA A 19 -11.77 -6.70 4.34
C ALA A 19 -12.70 -6.27 5.47
N VAL A 20 -13.04 -4.98 5.48
CA VAL A 20 -14.18 -4.45 6.21
C VAL A 20 -15.28 -4.21 5.21
N ILE A 21 -16.46 -4.77 5.49
CA ILE A 21 -17.63 -4.67 4.64
C ILE A 21 -18.77 -4.14 5.49
N ARG A 22 -19.47 -3.11 4.99
CA ARG A 22 -20.61 -2.47 5.63
C ARG A 22 -21.80 -2.47 4.69
N ILE A 23 -23.00 -2.67 5.24
CA ILE A 23 -24.24 -2.33 4.56
C ILE A 23 -24.64 -0.94 5.02
N ASP A 24 -24.75 -0.03 4.08
CA ASP A 24 -25.13 1.36 4.31
C ASP A 24 -26.64 1.52 4.04
N GLY A 25 -27.23 2.60 4.56
CA GLY A 25 -28.56 3.01 4.16
C GLY A 25 -28.63 3.47 2.69
N PRO A 26 -29.86 3.64 2.17
CA PRO A 26 -30.10 3.92 0.76
C PRO A 26 -29.45 5.24 0.29
N GLU A 27 -29.32 6.23 1.19
CA GLU A 27 -28.73 7.53 0.87
C GLU A 27 -27.21 7.60 1.11
N GLY A 28 -26.64 6.65 1.85
CA GLY A 28 -25.19 6.60 2.08
C GLY A 28 -24.79 6.03 3.44
N GLY A 29 -23.49 6.10 3.72
CA GLY A 29 -22.85 5.54 4.92
C GLY A 29 -23.33 6.14 6.24
N ASP A 30 -23.86 7.36 6.20
CA ASP A 30 -24.37 8.09 7.37
C ASP A 30 -25.85 7.80 7.67
N THR A 31 -26.50 6.99 6.82
CA THR A 31 -27.89 6.58 7.00
C THR A 31 -27.98 5.12 7.44
N PRO A 32 -28.93 4.77 8.34
CA PRO A 32 -29.03 3.40 8.83
C PRO A 32 -29.41 2.44 7.70
N PRO A 33 -28.85 1.22 7.70
CA PRO A 33 -29.26 0.20 6.74
C PRO A 33 -30.73 -0.20 6.96
N PRO A 34 -31.41 -0.73 5.93
CA PRO A 34 -32.74 -1.29 6.09
C PRO A 34 -32.80 -2.37 7.18
N ALA A 35 -33.93 -2.54 7.87
CA ALA A 35 -34.06 -3.47 8.99
C ALA A 35 -33.73 -4.95 8.65
N TRP A 36 -33.90 -5.35 7.40
CA TRP A 36 -33.56 -6.70 6.92
C TRP A 36 -32.06 -6.92 6.73
N ALA A 37 -31.27 -5.84 6.63
CA ALA A 37 -29.83 -5.90 6.32
C ALA A 37 -29.00 -6.12 7.59
N THR A 38 -29.17 -7.29 8.21
CA THR A 38 -28.50 -7.62 9.47
C THR A 38 -27.05 -8.09 9.28
N ALA A 39 -26.28 -8.09 10.37
CA ALA A 39 -24.91 -8.60 10.38
C ALA A 39 -24.86 -10.12 10.07
N GLU A 40 -25.89 -10.87 10.49
CA GLU A 40 -26.05 -12.29 10.19
C GLU A 40 -26.24 -12.51 8.69
N LEU A 41 -27.12 -11.73 8.06
CA LEU A 41 -27.34 -11.79 6.62
C LEU A 41 -26.05 -11.45 5.85
N LEU A 42 -25.33 -10.41 6.26
CA LEU A 42 -24.05 -10.05 5.66
C LEU A 42 -23.02 -11.18 5.82
N THR A 43 -22.95 -11.80 7.00
CA THR A 43 -22.04 -12.91 7.28
C THR A 43 -22.34 -14.10 6.37
N TYR A 44 -23.62 -14.45 6.23
CA TYR A 44 -24.06 -15.50 5.32
C TYR A 44 -23.68 -15.16 3.87
N ALA A 45 -23.97 -13.94 3.42
CA ALA A 45 -23.68 -13.50 2.07
C ALA A 45 -22.18 -13.54 1.74
N ILE A 46 -21.31 -13.14 2.69
CA ILE A 46 -19.84 -13.20 2.52
C ILE A 46 -19.38 -14.65 2.36
N ARG A 47 -19.86 -15.56 3.23
CA ARG A 47 -19.50 -16.99 3.16
C ARG A 47 -20.00 -17.63 1.87
N ALA A 48 -21.23 -17.33 1.47
CA ALA A 48 -21.80 -17.79 0.21
C ALA A 48 -20.98 -17.29 -0.99
N ALA A 49 -20.69 -15.99 -1.05
CA ALA A 49 -19.87 -15.41 -2.12
C ALA A 49 -18.48 -16.07 -2.19
N ALA A 50 -17.79 -16.22 -1.06
CA ALA A 50 -16.47 -16.83 -1.03
C ALA A 50 -16.48 -18.30 -1.46
N ALA A 51 -17.55 -19.05 -1.18
CA ALA A 51 -17.70 -20.44 -1.61
C ALA A 51 -17.98 -20.59 -3.11
N HIS A 52 -18.63 -19.60 -3.74
CA HIS A 52 -19.07 -19.68 -5.14
C HIS A 52 -18.17 -18.94 -6.13
N VAL A 53 -17.42 -17.93 -5.68
CA VAL A 53 -16.55 -17.15 -6.57
C VAL A 53 -15.48 -18.04 -7.19
N ARG A 54 -15.42 -17.98 -8.52
CA ARG A 54 -14.39 -18.58 -9.35
C ARG A 54 -13.91 -17.51 -10.33
N VAL A 55 -12.61 -17.41 -10.50
CA VAL A 55 -11.98 -16.53 -11.49
C VAL A 55 -11.18 -17.38 -12.43
N ASP A 56 -11.45 -17.25 -13.72
CA ASP A 56 -10.69 -17.94 -14.75
C ASP A 56 -9.25 -17.41 -14.76
N GLY A 57 -8.31 -18.34 -14.75
CA GLY A 57 -6.89 -18.08 -14.86
C GLY A 57 -6.36 -18.39 -16.25
N PRO A 58 -5.06 -18.16 -16.49
CA PRO A 58 -4.45 -18.43 -17.79
C PRO A 58 -4.40 -19.92 -18.10
N VAL A 59 -4.37 -20.24 -19.40
CA VAL A 59 -4.01 -21.57 -19.89
C VAL A 59 -2.49 -21.66 -19.94
N ILE A 60 -1.91 -22.60 -19.20
CA ILE A 60 -0.46 -22.82 -19.18
C ILE A 60 -0.21 -24.28 -19.58
N ASP A 61 0.61 -24.49 -20.61
CA ASP A 61 0.96 -25.82 -21.13
C ASP A 61 -0.29 -26.70 -21.43
N GLY A 62 -1.30 -26.08 -22.06
CA GLY A 62 -2.57 -26.73 -22.42
C GLY A 62 -3.55 -26.96 -21.26
N ARG A 63 -3.20 -26.54 -20.04
CA ARG A 63 -4.06 -26.66 -18.86
C ARG A 63 -4.69 -25.31 -18.48
N ALA A 64 -6.02 -25.25 -18.50
CA ALA A 64 -6.76 -24.12 -17.95
C ALA A 64 -6.66 -24.10 -16.41
N HIS A 65 -6.45 -22.91 -15.85
CA HIS A 65 -6.41 -22.70 -14.40
C HIS A 65 -7.65 -21.93 -13.96
N THR A 66 -8.07 -22.17 -12.72
CA THR A 66 -9.16 -21.43 -12.06
C THR A 66 -8.73 -21.10 -10.65
N PHE A 67 -9.00 -19.88 -10.22
CA PHE A 67 -8.71 -19.40 -8.87
C PHE A 67 -10.00 -19.34 -8.04
N THR A 68 -9.92 -19.83 -6.81
CA THR A 68 -11.00 -19.80 -5.82
C THR A 68 -10.45 -19.36 -4.47
N PHE A 69 -11.34 -18.96 -3.55
CA PHE A 69 -10.92 -18.85 -2.15
C PHE A 69 -10.59 -20.22 -1.58
N GLY A 70 -9.65 -20.23 -0.63
CA GLY A 70 -9.35 -21.42 0.17
C GLY A 70 -10.38 -21.65 1.28
N ARG A 71 -10.15 -22.67 2.11
CA ARG A 71 -11.06 -23.04 3.21
C ARG A 71 -11.03 -22.08 4.41
N GLN A 72 -10.03 -21.20 4.48
CA GLN A 72 -9.80 -20.31 5.62
C GLN A 72 -10.55 -18.99 5.40
N ILE A 73 -11.73 -18.87 6.03
CA ILE A 73 -12.56 -17.66 5.99
C ILE A 73 -13.03 -17.37 7.42
N ASP A 74 -12.53 -16.28 7.99
CA ASP A 74 -12.98 -15.74 9.27
C ASP A 74 -13.82 -14.48 9.03
N VAL A 75 -15.06 -14.49 9.52
CA VAL A 75 -15.99 -13.35 9.40
C VAL A 75 -16.45 -13.03 10.81
N ARG A 76 -16.16 -11.81 11.24
CA ARG A 76 -16.55 -11.30 12.55
C ARG A 76 -17.25 -9.97 12.39
N THR A 77 -18.33 -9.80 13.14
CA THR A 77 -18.95 -8.48 13.29
C THR A 77 -18.02 -7.60 14.10
N ILE A 78 -17.72 -6.41 13.60
CA ILE A 78 -16.91 -5.43 14.31
C ILE A 78 -17.85 -4.61 15.18
N ARG A 79 -17.67 -4.69 16.50
CA ARG A 79 -18.44 -3.96 17.52
C ARG A 79 -17.55 -2.91 18.17
N SER A 80 -18.14 -1.88 18.78
CA SER A 80 -17.38 -0.86 19.54
C SER A 80 -16.52 -1.47 20.65
N ALA A 81 -16.98 -2.56 21.28
CA ALA A 81 -16.24 -3.28 22.31
C ALA A 81 -14.96 -3.99 21.80
N ASP A 82 -14.79 -4.14 20.48
CA ASP A 82 -13.61 -4.79 19.90
C ASP A 82 -12.40 -3.84 19.79
N PHE A 83 -12.54 -2.58 20.19
CA PHE A 83 -11.49 -1.56 20.18
C PHE A 83 -10.99 -1.25 21.60
N ASP A 84 -9.67 -1.14 21.75
CA ASP A 84 -9.02 -0.85 23.03
C ASP A 84 -9.59 0.45 23.65
N GLY A 85 -9.98 0.39 24.92
CA GLY A 85 -10.49 1.52 25.69
C GLY A 85 -11.99 1.82 25.53
N GLY A 86 -12.78 0.90 24.95
CA GLY A 86 -14.24 1.08 24.82
C GLY A 86 -14.64 2.22 23.89
N GLN A 87 -13.77 2.55 22.92
CA GLN A 87 -14.03 3.58 21.94
C GLN A 87 -15.30 3.28 21.16
N GLU A 88 -16.10 4.31 20.86
CA GLU A 88 -17.19 4.17 19.90
C GLU A 88 -16.65 3.65 18.56
N LEU A 89 -17.50 2.94 17.81
CA LEU A 89 -17.17 2.41 16.49
C LEU A 89 -17.05 3.59 15.51
N THR A 90 -15.90 4.26 15.54
CA THR A 90 -15.61 5.38 14.65
C THR A 90 -14.95 4.89 13.37
N GLU A 91 -15.11 5.64 12.28
CA GLU A 91 -14.42 5.34 11.02
C GLU A 91 -12.90 5.30 11.18
N ARG A 92 -12.36 6.11 12.11
CA ARG A 92 -10.94 6.14 12.47
C ARG A 92 -10.48 4.80 13.07
N ALA A 93 -11.25 4.23 14.00
CA ALA A 93 -10.92 2.96 14.62
C ALA A 93 -10.91 1.81 13.57
N VAL A 94 -11.90 1.80 12.68
CA VAL A 94 -11.96 0.85 11.56
C VAL A 94 -10.79 1.03 10.59
N ALA A 95 -10.41 2.28 10.27
CA ALA A 95 -9.26 2.56 9.41
C ALA A 95 -7.95 2.06 10.04
N SER A 96 -7.75 2.29 11.35
CA SER A 96 -6.60 1.77 12.09
C SER A 96 -6.56 0.24 12.10
N TYR A 97 -7.72 -0.42 12.25
CA TYR A 97 -7.83 -1.87 12.19
C TYR A 97 -7.36 -2.41 10.83
N ILE A 98 -7.82 -1.83 9.72
CA ILE A 98 -7.36 -2.22 8.39
C ILE A 98 -5.87 -1.89 8.19
N ALA A 99 -5.41 -0.74 8.68
CA ALA A 99 -4.03 -0.30 8.56
C ALA A 99 -3.04 -1.25 9.26
N LYS A 100 -3.45 -1.96 10.31
CA LYS A 100 -2.64 -3.02 10.95
C LYS A 100 -2.23 -4.12 9.96
N TYR A 101 -3.09 -4.44 9.02
CA TYR A 101 -2.82 -5.43 7.98
C TYR A 101 -2.17 -4.80 6.76
N ALA A 102 -2.02 -3.47 6.76
CA ALA A 102 -1.51 -2.71 5.64
C ALA A 102 0.02 -2.75 5.46
N THR A 103 0.74 -3.20 6.47
CA THR A 103 2.21 -3.20 6.50
C THR A 103 2.79 -4.60 6.53
N LYS A 104 1.96 -5.62 6.25
CA LYS A 104 2.39 -7.01 6.09
C LYS A 104 2.38 -7.34 4.61
N GLY A 105 3.29 -6.70 3.88
CA GLY A 105 3.43 -6.90 2.45
C GLY A 105 4.32 -8.10 2.10
N ALA A 106 4.72 -8.16 0.83
CA ALA A 106 5.67 -9.16 0.34
C ALA A 106 7.00 -9.10 1.09
N GLU A 107 7.38 -7.96 1.68
CA GLU A 107 8.64 -7.80 2.43
C GLU A 107 8.82 -8.81 3.57
N THR A 108 7.72 -9.34 4.14
CA THR A 108 7.81 -10.39 5.17
C THR A 108 8.29 -11.73 4.59
N ALA A 109 8.07 -11.98 3.30
CA ALA A 109 8.49 -13.18 2.58
C ALA A 109 9.75 -12.95 1.71
N THR A 110 9.91 -11.77 1.13
CA THR A 110 10.99 -11.39 0.19
C THR A 110 12.09 -10.54 0.82
N GLY A 111 11.98 -10.17 2.11
CA GLY A 111 12.93 -9.26 2.75
C GLY A 111 12.86 -7.84 2.16
N ALA A 112 13.98 -7.12 2.18
CA ALA A 112 14.11 -5.73 1.71
C ALA A 112 14.06 -5.56 0.16
N LEU A 113 13.42 -6.49 -0.55
CA LEU A 113 13.30 -6.43 -2.00
C LEU A 113 12.23 -5.40 -2.41
N ASP A 114 12.62 -4.13 -2.45
CA ASP A 114 11.75 -2.98 -2.69
C ASP A 114 11.71 -2.51 -4.16
N ARG A 115 12.53 -3.13 -5.02
CA ARG A 115 12.68 -2.74 -6.43
C ARG A 115 12.55 -3.91 -7.41
N PRO A 116 12.11 -3.64 -8.65
CA PRO A 116 12.15 -4.62 -9.74
C PRO A 116 13.55 -5.20 -9.95
N LEU A 117 13.57 -6.50 -10.25
CA LEU A 117 14.78 -7.21 -10.67
C LEU A 117 15.10 -6.85 -12.12
N LYS A 118 16.34 -6.45 -12.40
CA LYS A 118 16.87 -6.27 -13.76
C LYS A 118 17.31 -7.63 -14.32
N PHE A 119 17.93 -8.47 -13.48
CA PHE A 119 18.42 -9.80 -13.82
C PHE A 119 18.10 -10.82 -12.73
N LEU A 120 17.82 -12.07 -13.14
CA LEU A 120 17.55 -13.16 -12.19
C LEU A 120 18.77 -13.51 -11.31
N ALA A 121 19.98 -13.22 -11.80
CA ALA A 121 21.23 -13.45 -11.07
C ALA A 121 21.32 -12.62 -9.77
N GLU A 122 20.61 -11.49 -9.68
CA GLU A 122 20.56 -10.66 -8.46
C GLU A 122 20.08 -11.46 -7.23
N LEU A 123 19.29 -12.53 -7.43
CA LEU A 123 18.82 -13.42 -6.37
C LEU A 123 19.92 -14.12 -5.57
N ALA A 124 21.14 -14.23 -6.12
CA ALA A 124 22.26 -14.85 -5.43
C ALA A 124 22.82 -13.98 -4.30
N GLN A 125 22.61 -12.66 -4.37
CA GLN A 125 23.12 -11.68 -3.40
C GLN A 125 22.10 -11.33 -2.31
N LEU A 126 20.89 -11.87 -2.42
CA LEU A 126 19.76 -11.52 -1.56
C LEU A 126 19.59 -12.57 -0.45
N ASP A 127 19.53 -12.08 0.79
CA ASP A 127 19.18 -12.88 1.96
C ASP A 127 17.66 -13.09 2.00
N ILE A 128 17.20 -14.08 1.24
CA ILE A 128 15.80 -14.48 1.16
C ILE A 128 15.67 -16.00 1.31
N SER A 129 14.51 -16.42 1.82
CA SER A 129 14.18 -17.83 1.93
C SER A 129 14.19 -18.53 0.56
N ASP A 130 14.52 -19.82 0.55
CA ASP A 130 14.47 -20.64 -0.68
C ASP A 130 13.09 -20.67 -1.31
N HIS A 131 12.04 -20.65 -0.48
CA HIS A 131 10.66 -20.58 -0.95
C HIS A 131 10.39 -19.29 -1.73
N ALA A 132 10.77 -18.14 -1.16
CA ALA A 132 10.64 -16.86 -1.85
C ALA A 132 11.46 -16.83 -3.15
N ARG A 133 12.72 -17.31 -3.10
CA ARG A 133 13.58 -17.45 -4.29
C ARG A 133 12.91 -18.28 -5.38
N ARG A 134 12.23 -19.38 -5.01
CA ARG A 134 11.49 -20.22 -5.95
C ARG A 134 10.28 -19.50 -6.54
N LEU A 135 9.48 -18.82 -5.74
CA LEU A 135 8.33 -18.04 -6.21
C LEU A 135 8.77 -16.94 -7.20
N ILE A 136 9.83 -16.21 -6.88
CA ILE A 136 10.38 -15.17 -7.76
C ILE A 136 10.85 -15.77 -9.08
N ARG A 137 11.61 -16.89 -9.04
CA ARG A 137 12.05 -17.60 -10.25
C ARG A 137 10.86 -18.07 -11.10
N THR A 138 9.79 -18.55 -10.47
CA THR A 138 8.56 -18.95 -11.17
C THR A 138 7.88 -17.76 -11.83
N ALA A 139 7.69 -16.64 -11.12
CA ALA A 139 7.13 -15.41 -11.69
C ALA A 139 7.99 -14.87 -12.86
N TRP A 140 9.32 -14.95 -12.72
CA TRP A 140 10.27 -14.52 -13.74
C TRP A 140 10.24 -15.40 -15.00
N ALA A 141 10.04 -16.71 -14.83
CA ALA A 141 9.92 -17.68 -15.92
C ALA A 141 8.57 -17.57 -16.63
N LEU A 142 7.48 -17.51 -15.88
CA LEU A 142 6.13 -17.30 -16.43
C LEU A 142 6.01 -15.96 -17.14
N GLY A 143 6.59 -14.90 -16.58
CA GLY A 143 6.61 -13.57 -17.21
C GLY A 143 7.49 -13.46 -18.47
N ALA A 144 8.18 -14.53 -18.87
CA ALA A 144 8.88 -14.61 -20.17
C ALA A 144 7.99 -15.16 -21.29
N ARG A 145 6.82 -15.70 -20.96
CA ARG A 145 5.88 -16.29 -21.91
C ARG A 145 5.01 -15.19 -22.52
N LYS A 146 4.89 -15.16 -23.85
CA LYS A 146 4.13 -14.12 -24.57
C LYS A 146 2.65 -14.19 -24.23
N GLU A 147 2.12 -15.39 -24.05
CA GLU A 147 0.72 -15.62 -23.70
C GLU A 147 0.35 -15.12 -22.29
N LEU A 148 1.32 -14.73 -21.46
CA LEU A 148 1.12 -14.17 -20.11
C LEU A 148 1.64 -12.74 -19.96
N GLU A 149 1.92 -12.05 -21.07
CA GLU A 149 2.56 -10.73 -21.07
C GLU A 149 1.73 -9.68 -20.32
N ASP A 150 0.40 -9.74 -20.46
CA ASP A 150 -0.58 -8.85 -19.83
C ASP A 150 -0.55 -8.90 -18.28
N LEU A 151 -0.14 -10.04 -17.72
CA LEU A 151 0.03 -10.23 -16.29
C LEU A 151 1.26 -9.50 -15.73
N ARG A 152 2.24 -9.18 -16.59
CA ARG A 152 3.50 -8.48 -16.24
C ARG A 152 4.28 -9.13 -15.09
N LEU A 153 4.22 -10.46 -14.96
CA LEU A 153 4.77 -11.21 -13.82
C LEU A 153 6.26 -10.94 -13.58
N ARG A 154 7.06 -10.76 -14.64
CA ARG A 154 8.49 -10.48 -14.54
C ARG A 154 8.77 -9.10 -13.93
N ALA A 155 8.03 -8.08 -14.35
CA ALA A 155 8.18 -6.72 -13.81
C ALA A 155 7.85 -6.66 -12.30
N TRP A 156 6.92 -7.51 -11.86
CA TRP A 156 6.47 -7.60 -10.47
C TRP A 156 7.06 -8.81 -9.73
N ALA A 157 8.10 -9.46 -10.26
CA ALA A 157 8.66 -10.68 -9.66
C ALA A 157 9.21 -10.42 -8.26
N HIS A 158 9.75 -9.23 -8.01
CA HIS A 158 10.18 -8.77 -6.68
C HIS A 158 9.03 -8.74 -5.65
N MET A 159 7.80 -8.49 -6.11
CA MET A 159 6.56 -8.56 -5.33
C MET A 159 5.84 -9.92 -5.52
N LEU A 160 6.59 -11.00 -5.75
CA LEU A 160 6.06 -12.35 -5.97
C LEU A 160 5.03 -12.44 -7.12
N GLY A 161 5.13 -11.55 -8.11
CA GLY A 161 4.28 -11.51 -9.30
C GLY A 161 2.97 -10.72 -9.12
N PHE A 162 2.68 -10.13 -7.95
CA PHE A 162 1.46 -9.35 -7.74
C PHE A 162 1.64 -7.90 -8.16
N ARG A 163 0.86 -7.51 -9.16
CA ARG A 163 0.71 -6.13 -9.65
C ARG A 163 -0.40 -5.34 -8.93
N GLY A 164 -1.20 -6.01 -8.12
CA GLY A 164 -2.42 -5.43 -7.58
C GLY A 164 -2.15 -4.29 -6.59
N HIS A 165 -3.15 -3.43 -6.42
CA HIS A 165 -3.11 -2.43 -5.36
C HIS A 165 -3.20 -3.15 -4.02
N PHE A 166 -2.23 -2.84 -3.17
CA PHE A 166 -2.16 -3.35 -1.82
C PHE A 166 -3.45 -3.06 -1.00
N SER A 167 -4.07 -1.90 -1.22
CA SER A 167 -5.36 -1.52 -0.65
C SER A 167 -6.34 -1.11 -1.74
N THR A 168 -7.61 -1.48 -1.58
CA THR A 168 -8.70 -1.07 -2.47
C THR A 168 -9.94 -0.77 -1.65
N LYS A 169 -10.69 0.27 -2.01
CA LYS A 169 -11.97 0.58 -1.39
C LYS A 169 -13.06 0.86 -2.42
N SER A 170 -14.29 0.60 -2.06
CA SER A 170 -15.46 1.02 -2.84
C SER A 170 -15.59 2.55 -2.86
N ARG A 171 -16.24 3.08 -3.89
CA ARG A 171 -16.38 4.54 -4.10
C ARG A 171 -17.05 5.26 -2.92
N ARG A 172 -18.02 4.61 -2.26
CA ARG A 172 -18.81 5.19 -1.16
C ARG A 172 -18.26 4.88 0.23
N TYR A 173 -17.12 4.17 0.34
CA TYR A 173 -16.59 3.79 1.65
C TYR A 173 -16.07 4.97 2.46
N SER A 174 -15.42 5.94 1.81
CA SER A 174 -14.81 7.11 2.47
C SER A 174 -14.36 8.13 1.42
N THR A 175 -14.12 9.37 1.84
CA THR A 175 -13.56 10.45 1.00
C THR A 175 -12.26 10.05 0.28
N THR A 176 -11.93 10.72 -0.84
CA THR A 176 -10.77 10.33 -1.65
C THR A 176 -9.45 10.72 -0.96
N LEU A 177 -8.36 9.98 -1.24
CA LEU A 177 -7.02 10.39 -0.79
C LEU A 177 -6.62 11.76 -1.36
N GLY A 178 -7.09 12.10 -2.56
CA GLY A 178 -6.92 13.42 -3.16
C GLY A 178 -7.53 14.52 -2.30
N ALA A 179 -8.81 14.37 -1.93
CA ALA A 179 -9.50 15.32 -1.06
C ALA A 179 -8.79 15.48 0.30
N LEU A 180 -8.33 14.38 0.91
CA LEU A 180 -7.54 14.43 2.15
C LEU A 180 -6.19 15.15 1.99
N ARG A 181 -5.51 14.98 0.86
CA ARG A 181 -4.26 15.70 0.56
C ARG A 181 -4.51 17.19 0.37
N THR A 182 -5.57 17.57 -0.36
CA THR A 182 -5.97 18.97 -0.56
C THR A 182 -6.31 19.64 0.77
N ALA A 183 -7.16 19.02 1.58
CA ALA A 183 -7.53 19.56 2.89
C ALA A 183 -6.32 19.77 3.81
N ARG A 184 -5.35 18.84 3.81
CA ARG A 184 -4.09 19.00 4.57
C ARG A 184 -3.23 20.13 4.03
N ALA A 185 -3.14 20.28 2.71
CA ALA A 185 -2.39 21.36 2.09
C ALA A 185 -3.01 22.74 2.40
N GLU A 186 -4.34 22.85 2.36
CA GLU A 186 -5.09 24.04 2.78
C GLU A 186 -4.86 24.38 4.25
N TRP A 187 -4.99 23.40 5.14
CA TRP A 187 -4.74 23.59 6.56
C TRP A 187 -3.30 24.06 6.84
N ARG A 188 -2.30 23.44 6.18
CA ARG A 188 -0.90 23.88 6.29
C ARG A 188 -0.69 25.31 5.78
N ARG A 189 -1.32 25.68 4.67
CA ARG A 189 -1.25 27.05 4.13
C ARG A 189 -1.85 28.07 5.10
N ALA A 190 -3.02 27.76 5.67
CA ALA A 190 -3.67 28.62 6.66
C ALA A 190 -2.82 28.78 7.94
N GLN A 191 -2.23 27.68 8.43
CA GLN A 191 -1.31 27.70 9.57
C GLN A 191 -0.06 28.54 9.29
N ALA A 192 0.53 28.40 8.10
CA ALA A 192 1.70 29.19 7.71
C ALA A 192 1.36 30.68 7.62
N ALA A 193 0.23 31.04 7.02
CA ALA A 193 -0.23 32.44 6.95
C ALA A 193 -0.47 33.04 8.35
N ALA A 194 -1.12 32.29 9.25
CA ALA A 194 -1.36 32.73 10.63
C ALA A 194 -0.06 32.85 11.45
N ALA A 195 0.94 32.02 11.18
CA ALA A 195 2.27 32.14 11.81
C ALA A 195 2.99 33.42 11.36
N THR A 196 2.94 33.75 10.06
CA THR A 196 3.52 34.98 9.51
C THR A 196 2.84 36.25 10.05
N GLU A 197 1.54 36.21 10.37
CA GLU A 197 0.83 37.33 11.00
C GLU A 197 1.15 37.51 12.50
N GLY A 198 1.63 36.46 13.18
CA GLY A 198 2.04 36.50 14.60
C GLY A 198 3.54 36.73 14.83
N GLU A 199 4.35 36.76 13.77
CA GLU A 199 5.82 36.83 13.79
C GLU A 199 6.39 38.26 13.92
N THR A 200 5.73 39.16 14.67
CA THR A 200 6.40 40.44 15.00
C THR A 200 7.33 40.33 16.22
N GLU A 201 7.23 39.29 17.08
CA GLU A 201 8.05 39.26 18.32
C GLU A 201 8.63 37.90 18.79
N MET A 202 8.40 36.76 18.13
CA MET A 202 8.93 35.47 18.64
C MET A 202 9.69 34.68 17.58
N THR A 203 11.01 34.67 17.69
CA THR A 203 11.93 33.89 16.85
C THR A 203 11.73 32.39 17.11
N THR A 204 11.24 31.65 16.12
CA THR A 204 11.07 30.19 16.20
C THR A 204 12.43 29.48 16.14
N LEU A 205 12.82 28.80 17.22
CA LEU A 205 14.03 27.96 17.26
C LEU A 205 13.75 26.58 16.63
N VAL A 206 14.33 26.31 15.46
CA VAL A 206 14.24 25.00 14.79
C VAL A 206 15.24 24.04 15.44
N LEU A 207 14.75 23.08 16.24
CA LEU A 207 15.59 22.12 16.97
C LEU A 207 16.12 20.96 16.10
N ALA A 208 15.47 20.65 14.98
CA ALA A 208 15.97 19.68 13.99
C ALA A 208 15.22 19.84 12.66
N HIS A 209 15.97 19.79 11.55
CA HIS A 209 15.42 19.68 10.20
C HIS A 209 15.68 18.26 9.68
N TRP A 210 14.66 17.63 9.10
CA TRP A 210 14.79 16.34 8.43
C TRP A 210 14.66 16.59 6.94
N VAL A 211 15.75 16.40 6.21
CA VAL A 211 15.77 16.43 4.75
C VAL A 211 15.66 14.99 4.25
N PHE A 212 14.90 14.81 3.18
CA PHE A 212 14.90 13.55 2.45
C PHE A 212 16.34 13.21 2.02
N ALA A 213 16.93 12.20 2.65
CA ALA A 213 18.33 11.82 2.46
C ALA A 213 18.61 11.09 1.11
N GLY A 214 17.60 11.01 0.24
CA GLY A 214 17.65 10.28 -1.02
C GLY A 214 17.15 8.84 -0.91
N ILE A 215 16.91 8.23 -2.07
CA ILE A 215 16.85 6.77 -2.24
C ILE A 215 18.22 6.39 -2.79
N GLY A 216 18.90 5.47 -2.10
CA GLY A 216 20.30 5.14 -2.39
C GLY A 216 20.51 4.67 -3.83
N LEU A 217 21.41 5.34 -4.52
CA LEU A 217 22.00 4.85 -5.76
C LEU A 217 22.81 3.59 -5.45
N SER A 218 22.77 2.58 -6.31
CA SER A 218 23.76 1.49 -6.24
C SER A 218 25.18 2.06 -6.36
N SER A 219 26.22 1.32 -5.93
CA SER A 219 27.60 1.82 -6.01
C SER A 219 28.01 2.31 -7.41
N ALA A 220 27.47 1.68 -8.46
CA ALA A 220 27.67 2.10 -9.84
C ALA A 220 26.91 3.40 -10.19
N GLU A 221 25.67 3.53 -9.73
CA GLU A 221 24.87 4.74 -9.95
C GLU A 221 25.41 5.92 -9.12
N ALA A 222 25.98 5.67 -7.94
CA ALA A 222 26.66 6.67 -7.13
C ALA A 222 27.94 7.17 -7.80
N TRP A 223 28.74 6.25 -8.37
CA TRP A 223 29.92 6.62 -9.17
C TRP A 223 29.54 7.42 -10.40
N LEU A 224 28.49 7.01 -11.13
CA LEU A 224 28.01 7.72 -12.32
C LEU A 224 27.48 9.11 -11.98
N ALA A 225 26.67 9.25 -10.91
CA ALA A 225 26.19 10.55 -10.46
C ALA A 225 27.34 11.47 -10.03
N ALA A 226 28.37 10.94 -9.36
CA ALA A 226 29.56 11.71 -9.01
C ALA A 226 30.43 12.10 -10.22
N SER A 227 30.30 11.41 -11.35
CA SER A 227 31.00 11.71 -12.61
C SER A 227 30.29 12.72 -13.51
N LEU A 228 29.05 13.09 -13.21
CA LEU A 228 28.29 14.09 -13.95
C LEU A 228 28.54 15.46 -13.31
N GLU A 229 29.24 16.36 -14.02
CA GLU A 229 29.30 17.76 -13.58
C GLU A 229 27.90 18.39 -13.68
N PRO A 230 27.43 19.12 -12.65
CA PRO A 230 26.18 19.86 -12.75
C PRO A 230 26.32 20.93 -13.84
N ALA A 231 25.37 20.96 -14.78
CA ALA A 231 25.28 22.05 -15.75
C ALA A 231 25.04 23.37 -14.98
N PRO A 232 25.77 24.46 -15.30
CA PRO A 232 25.52 25.74 -14.66
C PRO A 232 24.08 26.20 -14.94
N GLY A 233 23.29 26.40 -13.88
CA GLY A 233 21.93 26.98 -13.96
C GLY A 233 20.74 26.11 -13.51
N THR A 234 20.94 24.98 -12.83
CA THR A 234 19.81 24.23 -12.24
C THR A 234 19.41 24.74 -10.86
N GLU A 235 18.10 24.95 -10.63
CA GLU A 235 17.50 25.47 -9.40
C GLU A 235 18.00 24.72 -8.13
N GLY A 236 18.60 25.46 -7.20
CA GLY A 236 19.12 24.92 -5.95
C GLY A 236 20.38 25.59 -5.38
N GLU A 237 20.86 26.72 -5.92
CA GLU A 237 22.00 27.43 -5.31
C GLU A 237 21.66 27.95 -3.90
N PRO A 238 22.44 27.59 -2.87
CA PRO A 238 22.29 28.17 -1.55
C PRO A 238 22.86 29.60 -1.54
N THR A 239 21.98 30.59 -1.47
CA THR A 239 22.33 32.00 -1.26
C THR A 239 22.70 32.28 0.19
N TRP A 240 23.87 31.83 0.64
CA TRP A 240 24.50 32.37 1.86
C TRP A 240 25.99 32.61 1.62
N THR A 241 26.37 33.89 1.59
CA THR A 241 27.76 34.32 1.61
C THR A 241 28.34 34.12 3.02
N HIS A 242 29.44 33.38 3.13
CA HIS A 242 30.25 33.35 4.35
C HIS A 242 30.82 34.75 4.60
N VAL A 243 30.38 35.42 5.66
CA VAL A 243 31.11 36.54 6.24
C VAL A 243 32.28 35.95 7.02
N ALA A 244 33.49 36.20 6.54
CA ALA A 244 34.72 35.89 7.27
C ALA A 244 34.88 36.91 8.41
N THR A 245 34.90 36.43 9.65
CA THR A 245 35.43 37.21 10.79
C THR A 245 36.92 36.95 10.91
N SER A 246 37.70 38.03 10.93
CA SER A 246 39.14 38.07 11.18
C SER A 246 39.55 37.50 12.53
#